data_AF-A0A4P6VP75-F1
#
_entry.id   AF-A0A4P6VP75-F1
#
_cell.length_a   1.000
_cell.length_b   1.000
_cell.length_c   1.000
_cell.angle_alpha   90.00
_cell.angle_beta   90.00
_cell.angle_gamma   90.00
#
_symmetry.space_group_name_H-M   'P 1'
#
loop_
_entity.id
_entity.type
_entity.pdbx_description
1 polymer ?
#
loop_
_entity_poly.entity_id
_entity_poly.type
_entity_poly.pdbx_seq_one_letter_code
_entity_poly.pdbx_strand_id
1 'polypeptide(L)'
;MTEDRFFLLYDTSFDDMDAEGSPGFGYVLLFSSEDVEQYQMGENPACAAVSMLFTDHSDGSISGDLLGWAHLDAEIFQEFPLGHFLLLMEQAAQVAINAYRQVGHVPDRLVAQHLDDEELIQFDVQFNDLQLNEQQSEQQFAQQLMSGRPYLDS
;
A
#
# COMPACT_ATOMS: atom_id res chain seq x y z
N MET A 1 14.70 -21.26 -5.43
CA MET A 1 13.97 -20.18 -6.10
C MET A 1 13.74 -19.16 -5.01
N THR A 2 14.48 -18.06 -5.02
CA THR A 2 14.11 -16.89 -4.23
C THR A 2 12.77 -16.44 -4.80
N GLU A 3 11.73 -16.48 -3.98
CA GLU A 3 10.48 -15.82 -4.33
C GLU A 3 10.81 -14.33 -4.29
N ASP A 4 10.96 -13.72 -5.47
CA ASP A 4 11.13 -12.28 -5.53
C ASP A 4 9.88 -11.65 -4.92
N ARG A 5 10.07 -10.87 -3.86
CA ARG A 5 9.01 -10.21 -3.11
C ARG A 5 9.31 -8.73 -3.07
N PHE A 6 8.32 -7.94 -3.40
CA PHE A 6 8.37 -6.50 -3.25
C PHE A 6 7.72 -6.09 -1.94
N PHE A 7 8.35 -5.16 -1.24
CA PHE A 7 7.89 -4.67 0.06
C PHE A 7 7.60 -3.19 -0.05
N LEU A 8 6.34 -2.78 0.09
CA LEU A 8 5.99 -1.37 0.25
C LEU A 8 5.83 -1.08 1.73
N LEU A 9 6.66 -0.19 2.26
CA LEU A 9 6.61 0.25 3.65
C LEU A 9 5.98 1.64 3.72
N TYR A 10 4.99 1.81 4.58
CA TYR A 10 4.40 3.10 4.84
C TYR A 10 5.40 3.98 5.59
N ASP A 11 5.75 5.13 5.02
CA ASP A 11 6.59 6.13 5.64
C ASP A 11 5.88 7.48 5.69
N THR A 12 5.38 7.80 6.89
CA THR A 12 4.63 9.02 7.21
C THR A 12 5.42 10.31 6.99
N SER A 13 6.75 10.24 6.89
CA SER A 13 7.57 11.42 6.59
C SER A 13 7.33 11.96 5.18
N PHE A 14 6.76 11.14 4.29
CA PHE A 14 6.36 11.55 2.94
C PHE A 14 4.87 11.89 2.82
N ASP A 15 4.08 11.76 3.90
CA ASP A 15 2.66 12.11 3.84
C ASP A 15 2.48 13.58 3.49
N ASP A 16 1.48 13.86 2.66
CA ASP A 16 1.17 15.20 2.20
C ASP A 16 -0.35 15.40 2.13
N MET A 17 -0.77 16.66 1.99
CA MET A 17 -2.15 17.01 1.69
C MET A 17 -2.14 17.85 0.43
N ASP A 18 -2.85 17.40 -0.59
CA ASP A 18 -2.92 18.13 -1.83
C ASP A 18 -3.69 19.47 -1.68
N ALA A 19 -3.73 20.25 -2.76
CA ALA A 19 -4.39 21.56 -2.74
C ALA A 19 -5.92 21.48 -2.52
N GLU A 20 -6.53 20.33 -2.76
CA GLU A 20 -7.97 20.08 -2.59
C GLU A 20 -8.30 19.54 -1.18
N GLY A 21 -7.28 19.30 -0.35
CA GLY A 21 -7.41 18.75 0.99
C GLY A 21 -7.44 17.22 1.02
N SER A 22 -7.09 16.56 -0.08
CA SER A 22 -7.03 15.11 -0.19
C SER A 22 -5.75 14.57 0.43
N PRO A 23 -5.84 13.55 1.31
CA PRO A 23 -4.68 13.01 1.99
C PRO A 23 -3.85 12.13 1.04
N GLY A 24 -2.54 12.33 1.07
CA GLY A 24 -1.53 11.53 0.41
C GLY A 24 -0.75 10.70 1.42
N PHE A 25 -0.55 9.41 1.10
CA PHE A 25 0.15 8.45 1.96
C PHE A 25 1.44 7.96 1.31
N GLY A 26 2.55 8.15 2.02
CA GLY A 26 3.89 7.87 1.52
C GLY A 26 4.30 6.42 1.64
N TYR A 27 4.84 5.84 0.56
CA TYR A 27 5.35 4.47 0.57
C TYR A 27 6.75 4.37 -0.04
N VAL A 28 7.57 3.49 0.54
CA VAL A 28 8.88 3.11 0.00
C VAL A 28 8.87 1.64 -0.39
N LEU A 29 9.09 1.39 -1.68
CA LEU A 29 9.27 0.09 -2.30
C LEU A 29 10.72 -0.38 -2.12
N LEU A 30 10.89 -1.53 -1.47
CA LEU A 30 12.15 -2.24 -1.25
C LEU A 30 12.09 -3.65 -1.86
N PHE A 31 13.28 -4.19 -2.15
CA PHE A 31 13.45 -5.38 -2.98
C PHE A 31 13.87 -6.64 -2.22
N SER A 32 14.18 -6.52 -0.93
CA SER A 32 14.56 -7.65 -0.10
C SER A 32 14.12 -7.47 1.35
N SER A 33 13.94 -8.57 2.07
CA SER A 33 13.65 -8.54 3.50
C SER A 33 14.80 -7.92 4.31
N GLU A 34 16.05 -8.07 3.85
CA GLU A 34 17.22 -7.48 4.51
C GLU A 34 17.18 -5.94 4.44
N ASP A 35 16.83 -5.40 3.27
CA ASP A 35 16.66 -3.95 3.08
C ASP A 35 15.54 -3.40 3.97
N VAL A 36 14.44 -4.16 4.11
CA VAL A 36 13.32 -3.81 5.00
C VAL A 36 13.76 -3.70 6.46
N GLU A 37 14.62 -4.60 6.92
CA GLU A 37 15.13 -4.58 8.30
C GLU A 37 16.07 -3.41 8.58
N GLN A 38 16.77 -2.92 7.54
CA GLN A 38 17.74 -1.83 7.66
C GLN A 38 17.14 -0.44 7.41
N TYR A 39 15.98 -0.38 6.75
CA TYR A 39 15.32 0.87 6.40
C TYR A 39 14.81 1.62 7.65
N GLN A 40 14.99 2.94 7.64
CA GLN A 40 14.52 3.85 8.68
C GLN A 40 13.65 4.94 8.06
N MET A 41 12.47 5.15 8.64
CA MET A 41 11.53 6.18 8.18
C MET A 41 12.15 7.58 8.25
N GLY A 42 11.91 8.38 7.22
CA GLY A 42 12.46 9.74 7.09
C GLY A 42 13.93 9.80 6.68
N GLU A 43 14.60 8.67 6.49
CA GLU A 43 15.97 8.62 5.98
C GLU A 43 16.02 8.15 4.53
N ASN A 44 17.04 8.59 3.80
CA ASN A 44 17.29 8.08 2.45
C ASN A 44 17.73 6.60 2.53
N PRO A 45 17.10 5.69 1.77
CA PRO A 45 17.53 4.29 1.71
C PRO A 45 18.99 4.16 1.32
N ALA A 46 19.74 3.29 2.00
CA ALA A 46 21.12 2.95 1.66
C ALA A 46 21.23 1.84 0.58
N CYS A 47 20.08 1.44 0.04
CA CYS A 47 19.90 0.37 -0.94
C CYS A 47 18.98 0.85 -2.08
N ALA A 48 18.81 0.00 -3.09
CA ALA A 48 17.87 0.28 -4.17
C ALA A 48 16.44 0.40 -3.62
N ALA A 49 15.78 1.51 -3.93
CA ALA A 49 14.44 1.78 -3.44
C ALA A 49 13.69 2.74 -4.37
N VAL A 50 12.36 2.70 -4.31
CA VAL A 50 11.49 3.66 -5.00
C VAL A 50 10.48 4.21 -4.03
N SER A 51 10.28 5.53 -4.04
CA SER A 51 9.33 6.21 -3.15
C SER A 51 8.15 6.75 -3.93
N MET A 52 6.97 6.67 -3.35
CA MET A 52 5.71 7.10 -3.95
C MET A 52 4.75 7.71 -2.95
N LEU A 53 3.85 8.55 -3.44
CA LEU A 53 2.73 9.13 -2.71
C LEU A 53 1.41 8.62 -3.32
N PHE A 54 0.55 8.03 -2.50
CA PHE A 54 -0.79 7.58 -2.91
C PHE A 54 -1.85 8.54 -2.37
N THR A 55 -2.60 9.20 -3.25
CA THR A 55 -3.58 10.22 -2.88
C THR A 55 -5.01 9.69 -2.95
N ASP A 56 -5.77 9.89 -1.88
CA ASP A 56 -7.20 9.57 -1.79
C ASP A 56 -8.06 10.79 -2.18
N HIS A 57 -8.54 10.82 -3.42
CA HIS A 57 -9.32 11.94 -3.94
C HIS A 57 -10.74 11.97 -3.41
N SER A 58 -11.28 13.17 -3.19
CA SER A 58 -12.64 13.36 -2.67
C SER A 58 -13.75 12.81 -3.58
N ASP A 59 -13.48 12.63 -4.88
CA ASP A 59 -14.39 12.04 -5.86
C ASP A 59 -14.37 10.50 -5.86
N GLY A 60 -13.54 9.90 -4.99
CA GLY A 60 -13.38 8.46 -4.85
C GLY A 60 -12.26 7.87 -5.73
N SER A 61 -11.64 8.66 -6.60
CA SER A 61 -10.47 8.23 -7.38
C SER A 61 -9.21 8.13 -6.51
N ILE A 62 -8.21 7.42 -7.01
CA ILE A 62 -6.91 7.23 -6.36
C ILE A 62 -5.84 7.54 -7.40
N SER A 63 -4.81 8.29 -7.01
CA SER A 63 -3.63 8.53 -7.85
C SER A 63 -2.35 8.14 -7.12
N GLY A 64 -1.31 7.79 -7.87
CA GLY A 64 0.02 7.53 -7.36
C GLY A 64 1.04 8.44 -8.03
N ASP A 65 1.79 9.21 -7.24
CA ASP A 65 2.87 10.06 -7.72
C ASP A 65 4.23 9.48 -7.33
N LEU A 66 5.13 9.38 -8.30
CA LEU A 66 6.51 8.95 -8.06
C LEU A 66 7.29 10.10 -7.39
N LEU A 67 7.81 9.86 -6.18
CA LEU A 67 8.60 10.83 -5.44
C LEU A 67 10.08 10.77 -5.80
N GLY A 68 10.63 9.55 -5.98
CA GLY A 68 12.04 9.40 -6.32
C GLY A 68 12.56 7.96 -6.27
N TRP A 69 13.81 7.80 -6.70
CA TRP A 69 14.53 6.53 -6.72
C TRP A 69 15.85 6.67 -5.96
N ALA A 70 16.23 5.65 -5.22
CA ALA A 70 17.54 5.53 -4.59
C ALA A 70 18.36 4.46 -5.33
N HIS A 71 19.67 4.70 -5.49
CA HIS A 71 20.61 3.77 -6.14
C HIS A 71 20.15 3.28 -7.53
N LEU A 72 19.79 4.23 -8.41
CA LEU A 72 19.29 3.96 -9.78
C LEU A 72 20.20 3.09 -10.65
N ASP A 73 21.48 2.96 -10.30
CA ASP A 73 22.47 2.12 -10.96
C ASP A 73 22.43 0.65 -10.52
N ALA A 74 21.61 0.30 -9.51
CA ALA A 74 21.45 -1.07 -9.03
C ALA A 74 20.88 -2.01 -10.10
N GLU A 75 21.36 -3.25 -10.12
CA GLU A 75 21.01 -4.27 -11.12
C GLU A 75 19.51 -4.63 -11.09
N ILE A 76 18.84 -4.52 -9.93
CA ILE A 76 17.42 -4.80 -9.75
C ILE A 76 16.52 -4.01 -10.72
N PHE A 77 16.90 -2.76 -11.04
CA PHE A 77 16.14 -1.93 -11.98
C PHE A 77 16.33 -2.34 -13.45
N GLN A 78 17.29 -3.22 -13.73
CA GLN A 78 17.49 -3.83 -15.04
C GLN A 78 16.75 -5.16 -15.15
N GLU A 79 16.52 -5.84 -14.01
CA GLU A 79 15.77 -7.10 -13.94
C GLU A 79 14.26 -6.88 -14.13
N PHE A 80 13.73 -5.75 -13.65
CA PHE A 80 12.31 -5.42 -13.74
C PHE A 80 12.04 -4.29 -14.75
N PRO A 81 11.18 -4.50 -15.76
CA PRO A 81 10.75 -3.44 -16.67
C PRO A 81 9.98 -2.33 -15.94
N LEU A 82 10.12 -1.08 -16.39
CA LEU A 82 9.40 0.07 -15.82
C LEU A 82 7.87 -0.15 -15.73
N GLY A 83 7.28 -0.78 -16.74
CA GLY A 83 5.84 -1.08 -16.74
C GLY A 83 5.41 -1.99 -15.59
N HIS A 84 6.28 -2.90 -15.14
CA HIS A 84 6.02 -3.76 -13.98
C HIS A 84 5.93 -2.93 -12.69
N PHE A 85 6.88 -2.00 -12.49
CA PHE A 85 6.84 -1.10 -11.33
C PHE A 85 5.56 -0.26 -11.30
N LEU A 86 5.18 0.33 -12.42
CA LEU A 86 3.97 1.16 -12.50
C LEU A 86 2.71 0.34 -12.17
N LEU A 87 2.59 -0.88 -12.70
CA LEU A 87 1.46 -1.77 -12.40
C LEU A 87 1.43 -2.16 -10.92
N LEU A 88 2.56 -2.57 -10.37
CA LEU A 88 2.72 -2.91 -8.95
C LEU A 88 2.27 -1.75 -8.06
N MET A 89 2.74 -0.55 -8.38
CA MET A 89 2.47 0.66 -7.61
C MET A 89 1.01 1.09 -7.68
N GLU A 90 0.40 1.04 -8.86
CA GLU A 90 -1.03 1.36 -9.04
C GLU A 90 -1.91 0.41 -8.22
N GLN A 91 -1.64 -0.90 -8.28
CA GLN A 91 -2.41 -1.88 -7.51
C GLN A 91 -2.17 -1.75 -6.01
N ALA A 92 -0.93 -1.47 -5.58
CA ALA A 92 -0.62 -1.24 -4.18
C ALA A 92 -1.36 -0.01 -3.63
N ALA A 93 -1.45 1.08 -4.40
CA ALA A 93 -2.22 2.26 -4.04
C ALA A 93 -3.70 1.91 -3.82
N GLN A 94 -4.27 1.14 -4.74
CA GLN A 94 -5.65 0.69 -4.65
C GLN A 94 -5.91 -0.13 -3.38
N VAL A 95 -4.97 -1.01 -3.00
CA VAL A 95 -5.06 -1.82 -1.77
C VAL A 95 -4.92 -0.95 -0.52
N ALA A 96 -3.91 -0.09 -0.45
CA ALA A 96 -3.63 0.77 0.71
C ALA A 96 -4.80 1.72 1.01
N ILE A 97 -5.27 2.44 0.00
CA ILE A 97 -6.37 3.42 0.18
C ILE A 97 -7.69 2.70 0.49
N ASN A 98 -7.98 1.56 -0.13
CA ASN A 98 -9.18 0.81 0.21
C ASN A 98 -9.16 0.31 1.66
N ALA A 99 -8.01 -0.15 2.14
CA ALA A 99 -7.84 -0.55 3.53
C ALA A 99 -8.09 0.66 4.46
N TYR A 100 -7.47 1.81 4.16
CA TYR A 100 -7.70 3.06 4.90
C TYR A 100 -9.18 3.46 4.93
N ARG A 101 -9.88 3.46 3.80
CA ARG A 101 -11.30 3.78 3.71
C ARG A 101 -12.19 2.82 4.52
N GLN A 102 -11.79 1.55 4.66
CA GLN A 102 -12.57 0.52 5.37
C GLN A 102 -12.35 0.53 6.88
N VAL A 103 -11.10 0.64 7.33
CA VAL A 103 -10.75 0.48 8.75
C VAL A 103 -10.18 1.76 9.39
N GLY A 104 -10.05 2.85 8.63
CA GLY A 104 -9.51 4.13 9.12
C GLY A 104 -8.00 4.15 9.34
N HIS A 105 -7.30 3.10 8.89
CA HIS A 105 -5.87 2.93 9.08
C HIS A 105 -5.20 2.51 7.77
N VAL A 106 -4.09 3.16 7.47
CA VAL A 106 -3.22 2.84 6.32
C VAL A 106 -2.37 1.63 6.67
N PRO A 107 -2.21 0.64 5.76
CA PRO A 107 -1.35 -0.51 6.03
C PRO A 107 0.12 -0.10 6.22
N ASP A 108 0.73 -0.55 7.31
CA ASP A 108 2.15 -0.31 7.60
C ASP A 108 3.06 -0.97 6.55
N ARG A 109 2.63 -2.11 6.03
CA ARG A 109 3.37 -2.86 5.01
C ARG A 109 2.43 -3.59 4.06
N LEU A 110 2.78 -3.54 2.77
CA LEU A 110 2.23 -4.39 1.73
C LEU A 110 3.34 -5.28 1.17
N VAL A 111 3.10 -6.58 1.11
CA VAL A 111 4.06 -7.53 0.51
C VAL A 111 3.42 -8.13 -0.74
N ALA A 112 4.00 -7.83 -1.90
CA ALA A 112 3.54 -8.40 -3.15
C ALA A 112 3.85 -9.89 -3.21
N GLN A 113 2.85 -10.68 -3.61
CA GLN A 113 2.92 -12.12 -3.82
C GLN A 113 2.58 -12.45 -5.26
N HIS A 114 3.16 -13.54 -5.78
CA HIS A 114 2.84 -14.09 -7.10
C HIS A 114 3.00 -13.07 -8.24
N LEU A 115 4.23 -12.62 -8.49
CA LEU A 115 4.55 -11.61 -9.50
C LEU A 115 4.58 -12.16 -10.95
N ASP A 116 4.36 -13.46 -11.13
CA ASP A 116 4.46 -14.14 -12.42
C ASP A 116 3.23 -13.83 -13.30
N ASP A 117 3.36 -12.85 -14.19
CA ASP A 117 2.53 -12.64 -15.40
C ASP A 117 1.00 -12.56 -15.18
N GLU A 118 0.56 -12.08 -14.00
CA GLU A 118 -0.85 -11.84 -13.70
C GLU A 118 -1.23 -10.36 -13.87
N GLU A 119 -2.38 -10.09 -14.49
CA GLU A 119 -2.99 -8.75 -14.54
C GLU A 119 -3.32 -8.21 -13.12
N LEU A 120 -3.36 -9.08 -12.11
CA LEU A 120 -3.71 -8.77 -10.73
C LEU A 120 -2.62 -9.27 -9.78
N ILE A 121 -2.01 -8.37 -9.03
CA ILE A 121 -0.98 -8.65 -8.04
C ILE A 121 -1.66 -8.83 -6.69
N GLN A 122 -1.37 -9.95 -6.02
CA GLN A 122 -1.86 -10.18 -4.67
C GLN A 122 -0.94 -9.50 -3.65
N PHE A 123 -1.51 -8.80 -2.68
CA PHE A 123 -0.77 -8.20 -1.57
C PHE A 123 -1.17 -8.84 -0.25
N ASP A 124 -0.17 -9.24 0.53
CA ASP A 124 -0.33 -9.45 1.96
C ASP A 124 -0.29 -8.10 2.67
N VAL A 125 -1.34 -7.79 3.43
CA VAL A 125 -1.58 -6.49 4.06
C VAL A 125 -1.31 -6.61 5.55
N GLN A 126 -0.32 -5.86 6.05
CA GLN A 126 0.12 -5.94 7.43
C GLN A 126 -0.09 -4.61 8.16
N PHE A 127 -0.63 -4.70 9.37
CA PHE A 127 -0.74 -3.60 10.33
C PHE A 127 0.02 -3.97 11.60
N ASN A 128 0.90 -3.10 12.08
CA ASN A 128 1.74 -3.35 13.25
C ASN A 128 0.97 -3.14 14.56
N ASP A 129 0.16 -2.08 14.63
CA ASP A 129 -0.49 -1.63 15.86
C ASP A 129 -2.02 -1.73 15.85
N LEU A 130 -2.60 -2.32 14.79
CA LEU A 130 -4.04 -2.49 14.68
C LEU A 130 -4.52 -3.66 15.54
N GLN A 131 -4.72 -3.40 16.83
CA GLN A 131 -5.62 -4.23 17.64
C GLN A 131 -7.05 -3.93 17.18
N LEU A 132 -7.51 -4.66 16.15
CA LEU A 132 -8.94 -4.73 15.86
C LEU A 132 -9.61 -5.17 17.15
N ASN A 133 -10.32 -4.24 17.82
CA ASN A 133 -11.23 -4.61 18.89
C ASN A 133 -12.29 -5.51 18.23
N GLU A 134 -12.07 -6.83 18.26
CA GLU A 134 -12.89 -7.83 17.57
C GLU A 134 -14.39 -7.64 17.85
N GLN A 135 -14.74 -7.12 19.03
CA GLN A 135 -16.11 -6.80 19.42
C GLN A 135 -16.76 -5.63 18.67
N GLN A 136 -16.01 -4.63 18.21
CA GLN A 136 -16.56 -3.50 17.46
C GLN A 136 -16.64 -3.80 15.96
N SER A 137 -15.65 -4.51 15.41
CA SER A 137 -15.64 -4.91 14.00
C SER A 137 -16.74 -5.90 13.66
N GLU A 138 -17.00 -6.90 14.51
CA GLU A 138 -18.15 -7.81 14.31
C GLU A 138 -19.48 -7.07 14.38
N GLN A 139 -19.64 -6.09 15.28
CA GLN A 139 -20.87 -5.32 15.40
C GLN A 139 -21.09 -4.39 14.20
N GLN A 140 -20.05 -3.72 13.69
CA GLN A 140 -20.17 -2.90 12.49
C GLN A 140 -20.42 -3.73 11.24
N PHE A 141 -19.76 -4.89 11.10
CA PHE A 141 -19.99 -5.82 9.99
C PHE A 141 -21.40 -6.42 10.05
N ALA A 142 -21.88 -6.81 11.24
CA ALA A 142 -23.24 -7.26 11.45
C ALA A 142 -24.28 -6.17 11.13
N GLN A 143 -24.00 -4.91 11.50
CA GLN A 143 -24.87 -3.78 11.16
C GLN A 143 -24.93 -3.51 9.65
N GLN A 144 -23.80 -3.60 8.94
CA GLN A 144 -23.76 -3.45 7.48
C GLN A 144 -24.49 -4.59 6.75
N LEU A 145 -24.37 -5.83 7.23
CA LEU A 145 -25.12 -6.98 6.71
C LEU A 145 -26.64 -6.88 6.97
N MET A 146 -27.03 -6.23 8.07
CA MET A 146 -28.43 -5.99 8.44
C MET A 146 -29.04 -4.81 7.67
N SER A 147 -28.26 -3.78 7.33
CA SER A 147 -28.74 -2.64 6.53
C SER A 147 -28.91 -2.98 5.04
N GLY A 148 -28.29 -4.06 4.57
CA GLY A 148 -28.36 -4.52 3.17
C GLY A 148 -29.54 -5.47 2.84
N ARG A 149 -30.48 -5.72 3.76
CA ARG A 149 -31.62 -6.63 3.52
C ARG A 149 -32.95 -5.87 3.52
N PRO A 150 -33.58 -5.60 2.36
CA PRO A 150 -34.85 -4.87 2.29
C PRO A 150 -36.10 -5.68 2.68
N TYR A 151 -35.99 -6.90 3.22
CA TYR A 151 -37.15 -7.78 3.38
C TYR A 151 -37.07 -8.68 4.61
N LEU A 152 -37.31 -8.14 5.81
CA LEU A 152 -37.78 -8.94 6.96
C LEU A 152 -38.69 -8.12 7.91
N ASP A 153 -39.47 -7.17 7.39
CA ASP A 153 -40.69 -6.69 8.06
C ASP A 153 -41.88 -6.99 7.15
N SER A 154 -42.44 -8.20 7.29
CA SER A 154 -43.80 -8.58 6.87
C SER A 154 -44.23 -9.81 7.63
#